data_AF-A0AA39NK36-F1
#
_entry.id   AF-A0AA39NK36-F1
#
_cell.length_a   1.000
_cell.length_b   1.000
_cell.length_c   1.000
_cell.angle_alpha   90.00
_cell.angle_beta   90.00
_cell.angle_gamma   90.00
#
_symmetry.space_group_name_H-M   'P 1'
#
loop_
_entity.id
_entity.type
_entity.pdbx_description
1 polymer ?
#
loop_
_entity_poly.entity_id
_entity_poly.type
_entity_poly.pdbx_seq_one_letter_code
_entity_poly.pdbx_strand_id
1 'polypeptide(L)'
;MSAKFTGTVLVHGDEAVHPTGGSEVAPSISVSSTFKTSSPEDREDNLDLENPERHVYSRYTQGVSTRAEHILSKINDGHALTYASGLSAAYAALVFFKPKRVAINGGYFGCHATIEVYRKSRDTNLEMIDLDDEFQPGDLCWLETPLNPTGESRDIAYYADKVHKAGGKLLVDSTFAPPPLQYPFKWGADCILQSATKYLGGHSDLLGGVLVVKTLDEWTTLQHDRTYLGNVLGSLEAWLLLRSLRTLHLRVPRQSETATVLVKWLQSVERTPKGQTFDGVPGGLVTKVWHSSLQTKDARGFEPKHQMEGGWNGTFAIQLATSEQAIQLPHTVKYFVAATSLGGVESLIEYRARADVKEDPRLIRISVGVEDVEDLKDGLRIGLQKVASIKSKL
;
A
#
# COMPACT_ATOMS: atom_id res chain seq x y z
N MET A 1 6.00 14.35 13.20
CA MET A 1 4.79 13.51 13.05
C MET A 1 3.59 14.43 12.95
N SER A 2 2.67 14.18 12.01
CA SER A 2 1.35 14.79 12.05
C SER A 2 0.73 14.58 13.43
N ALA A 3 0.09 15.61 14.01
CA ALA A 3 -0.62 15.50 15.29
C ALA A 3 -1.69 14.39 15.28
N LYS A 4 -2.07 13.90 14.09
CA LYS A 4 -3.12 12.90 13.87
C LYS A 4 -2.62 11.46 13.78
N PHE A 5 -1.31 11.21 13.60
CA PHE A 5 -0.74 9.85 13.63
C PHE A 5 -0.04 9.60 14.97
N THR A 6 -0.77 9.04 15.93
CA THR A 6 -0.23 8.66 17.23
C THR A 6 -0.72 7.26 17.60
N GLY A 7 0.02 6.58 18.48
CA GLY A 7 -0.46 5.32 19.06
C GLY A 7 -1.82 5.49 19.74
N THR A 8 -2.06 6.63 20.38
CA THR A 8 -3.35 6.97 21.00
C THR A 8 -4.48 7.00 19.97
N VAL A 9 -4.32 7.66 18.82
CA VAL A 9 -5.33 7.69 17.76
C VAL A 9 -5.53 6.30 17.14
N LEU A 10 -4.47 5.51 16.96
CA LEU A 10 -4.62 4.16 16.42
C LEU A 10 -5.32 3.18 17.38
N VAL A 11 -5.26 3.43 18.70
CA VAL A 11 -5.89 2.58 19.72
C VAL A 11 -7.31 3.03 20.04
N HIS A 12 -7.57 4.34 20.06
CA HIS A 12 -8.82 4.93 20.56
C HIS A 12 -9.54 5.85 19.56
N GLY A 13 -9.02 5.98 18.34
CA GLY A 13 -9.58 6.88 17.32
C GLY A 13 -10.99 6.53 16.85
N ASP A 14 -11.52 5.39 17.26
CA ASP A 14 -12.86 4.89 16.97
C ASP A 14 -13.87 5.09 18.12
N GLU A 15 -13.48 5.75 19.22
CA GLU A 15 -14.32 5.90 20.42
C GLU A 15 -15.72 6.48 20.16
N ALA A 16 -15.85 7.43 19.23
CA ALA A 16 -17.13 8.07 18.89
C ALA A 16 -18.15 7.09 18.29
N VAL A 17 -17.68 6.01 17.66
CA VAL A 17 -18.50 4.94 17.06
C VAL A 17 -18.34 3.61 17.81
N HIS A 18 -17.72 3.65 18.99
CA HIS A 18 -17.70 2.55 19.94
C HIS A 18 -18.90 2.73 20.87
N PRO A 19 -20.04 2.05 20.65
CA PRO A 19 -21.21 2.25 21.50
C PRO A 19 -20.83 1.96 22.96
N THR A 20 -21.08 2.94 23.83
CA THR A 20 -20.82 2.95 25.27
C THR A 20 -21.55 1.84 26.04
N GLY A 21 -22.37 1.03 25.37
CA GLY A 21 -23.05 -0.16 25.92
C GLY A 21 -22.23 -1.46 25.88
N GLY A 22 -21.07 -1.49 25.24
CA GLY A 22 -20.17 -2.65 25.26
C GLY A 22 -19.12 -2.52 26.35
N SER A 23 -19.21 -3.29 27.44
CA SER A 23 -18.16 -3.40 28.47
C SER A 23 -16.86 -4.04 27.96
N GLU A 24 -16.72 -4.26 26.65
CA GLU A 24 -15.64 -5.02 26.04
C GLU A 24 -14.47 -4.11 25.66
N VAL A 25 -13.27 -4.51 26.07
CA VAL A 25 -12.01 -3.81 25.72
C VAL A 25 -11.62 -4.08 24.26
N ALA A 26 -11.92 -5.28 23.75
CA ALA A 26 -11.71 -5.66 22.38
C ALA A 26 -13.03 -5.57 21.60
N PRO A 27 -13.01 -5.13 20.32
CA PRO A 27 -14.19 -5.18 19.47
C PRO A 27 -14.73 -6.61 19.32
N SER A 28 -16.03 -6.81 19.44
CA SER A 28 -16.68 -8.08 19.15
C SER A 28 -16.83 -8.28 17.63
N ILE A 29 -16.71 -9.53 17.16
CA ILE A 29 -16.93 -9.88 15.75
C ILE A 29 -18.42 -10.18 15.56
N SER A 30 -19.10 -9.42 14.70
CA SER A 30 -20.48 -9.73 14.31
C SER A 30 -20.53 -10.40 12.95
N VAL A 31 -21.11 -11.60 12.89
CA VAL A 31 -21.42 -12.31 11.65
C VAL A 31 -22.86 -12.06 11.17
N SER A 32 -23.58 -11.14 11.81
CA SER A 32 -24.97 -10.84 11.43
C SER A 32 -25.03 -10.09 10.10
N SER A 33 -25.93 -10.52 9.22
CA SER A 33 -26.22 -9.82 7.97
C SER A 33 -27.27 -8.72 8.13
N THR A 34 -28.15 -8.86 9.13
CA THR A 34 -29.29 -7.97 9.38
C THR A 34 -29.41 -7.65 10.86
N PHE A 35 -30.12 -6.59 11.20
CA PHE A 35 -30.26 -6.11 12.56
C PHE A 35 -31.74 -5.83 12.87
N LYS A 36 -32.16 -6.10 14.11
CA LYS A 36 -33.54 -5.86 14.53
C LYS A 36 -33.84 -4.36 14.51
N THR A 37 -35.03 -3.99 14.06
CA THR A 37 -35.57 -2.64 14.19
C THR A 37 -36.06 -2.43 15.63
N SER A 38 -35.81 -1.26 16.22
CA SER A 38 -36.16 -0.96 17.62
C SER A 38 -37.54 -0.30 17.74
N SER A 39 -37.98 0.42 16.71
CA SER A 39 -39.27 1.11 16.64
C SER A 39 -39.90 1.00 15.24
N PRO A 40 -41.23 0.93 15.09
CA PRO A 40 -41.89 1.04 13.78
C PRO A 40 -41.64 2.40 13.09
N GLU A 41 -41.18 3.42 13.82
CA GLU A 41 -40.81 4.72 13.28
C GLU A 41 -39.37 4.78 12.74
N ASP A 42 -38.54 3.77 13.02
CA ASP A 42 -37.17 3.70 12.53
C ASP A 42 -37.17 3.55 11.00
N ARG A 43 -36.78 4.62 10.30
CA ARG A 43 -36.65 4.60 8.84
C ARG A 43 -35.19 4.43 8.40
N GLU A 44 -34.99 3.80 7.23
CA GLU A 44 -33.66 3.61 6.65
C GLU A 44 -33.10 4.87 5.98
N ASP A 45 -33.96 5.79 5.55
CA ASP A 45 -33.61 7.02 4.83
C ASP A 45 -32.91 8.09 5.70
N ASN A 46 -32.97 7.96 7.03
CA ASN A 46 -32.37 8.89 8.00
C ASN A 46 -31.15 8.32 8.73
N LEU A 47 -30.49 7.30 8.19
CA LEU A 47 -29.29 6.72 8.80
C LEU A 47 -28.04 7.56 8.48
N ASP A 48 -27.35 8.05 9.51
CA ASP A 48 -25.96 8.47 9.36
C ASP A 48 -25.09 7.22 9.17
N LEU A 49 -24.63 6.99 7.94
CA LEU A 49 -23.83 5.82 7.61
C LEU A 49 -22.36 5.99 8.01
N GLU A 50 -21.89 7.22 8.24
CA GLU A 50 -20.53 7.49 8.71
C GLU A 50 -20.45 7.29 10.23
N ASN A 51 -21.50 7.72 10.96
CA ASN A 51 -21.61 7.61 12.41
C ASN A 51 -22.91 6.89 12.82
N PRO A 52 -23.07 5.61 12.48
CA PRO A 52 -24.31 4.90 12.72
C PRO A 52 -24.59 4.70 14.21
N GLU A 53 -25.67 5.30 14.71
CA GLU A 53 -26.21 5.00 16.05
C GLU A 53 -26.79 3.58 16.13
N ARG A 54 -27.21 3.04 14.99
CA ARG A 54 -27.68 1.66 14.82
C ARG A 54 -27.31 1.12 13.44
N HIS A 55 -27.22 -0.19 13.31
CA HIS A 55 -27.07 -0.87 12.02
C HIS A 55 -28.41 -1.44 11.55
N VAL A 56 -28.59 -1.54 10.23
CA VAL A 56 -29.80 -2.13 9.61
C VAL A 56 -29.44 -3.34 8.76
N TYR A 57 -28.44 -3.20 7.92
CA TYR A 57 -27.97 -4.26 7.04
C TYR A 57 -26.46 -4.18 6.91
N SER A 58 -25.74 -5.30 7.06
CA SER A 58 -24.27 -5.30 7.17
C SER A 58 -23.54 -4.78 5.94
N ARG A 59 -24.21 -4.77 4.78
CA ARG A 59 -23.67 -4.18 3.55
C ARG A 59 -23.56 -2.65 3.62
N TYR A 60 -24.42 -2.00 4.40
CA TYR A 60 -24.42 -0.54 4.56
C TYR A 60 -23.33 -0.14 5.54
N THR A 61 -23.42 -0.68 6.75
CA THR A 61 -22.49 -0.44 7.87
C THR A 61 -22.45 -1.65 8.80
N GLN A 62 -21.34 -1.79 9.54
CA GLN A 62 -21.17 -2.76 10.61
C GLN A 62 -20.17 -2.18 11.62
N GLY A 63 -20.42 -2.38 12.92
CA GLY A 63 -19.61 -1.83 14.01
C GLY A 63 -18.09 -1.97 13.83
N VAL A 64 -17.55 -3.13 13.49
CA VAL A 64 -16.10 -3.36 13.36
C VAL A 64 -15.51 -2.64 12.13
N SER A 65 -16.16 -2.74 10.95
CA SER A 65 -15.68 -2.03 9.76
C SER A 65 -15.77 -0.51 9.93
N THR A 66 -16.86 -0.02 10.54
CA THR A 66 -17.04 1.42 10.83
C THR A 66 -15.94 1.92 11.75
N ARG A 67 -15.60 1.18 12.82
CA ARG A 67 -14.48 1.53 13.71
C ARG A 67 -13.13 1.56 12.99
N ALA A 68 -12.86 0.59 12.12
CA ALA A 68 -11.64 0.57 11.33
C ALA A 68 -11.57 1.77 10.36
N GLU A 69 -12.67 2.08 9.68
CA GLU A 69 -12.81 3.24 8.79
C GLU A 69 -12.57 4.55 9.54
N HIS A 70 -13.08 4.72 10.75
CA HIS A 70 -12.83 5.91 11.58
C HIS A 70 -11.35 6.13 11.91
N ILE A 71 -10.64 5.07 12.28
CA ILE A 71 -9.18 5.17 12.53
C ILE A 71 -8.44 5.51 11.24
N LEU A 72 -8.78 4.84 10.13
CA LEU A 72 -8.19 5.10 8.81
C LEU A 72 -8.43 6.54 8.34
N SER A 73 -9.64 7.06 8.55
CA SER A 73 -10.02 8.45 8.29
C SER A 73 -9.12 9.42 9.05
N LYS A 74 -8.98 9.21 10.37
CA LYS A 74 -8.16 10.08 11.23
C LYS A 74 -6.69 10.11 10.84
N ILE A 75 -6.09 8.95 10.56
CA ILE A 75 -4.64 8.89 10.25
C ILE A 75 -4.29 9.40 8.86
N ASN A 76 -5.24 9.40 7.92
CA ASN A 76 -5.05 9.93 6.57
C ASN A 76 -5.55 11.37 6.39
N ASP A 77 -6.26 11.92 7.38
CA ASP A 77 -6.90 13.24 7.32
C ASP A 77 -7.93 13.38 6.19
N GLY A 78 -8.86 12.41 6.13
CA GLY A 78 -9.97 12.39 5.18
C GLY A 78 -11.00 11.36 5.58
N HIS A 79 -11.89 10.99 4.66
CA HIS A 79 -12.97 10.04 4.87
C HIS A 79 -12.64 8.71 4.20
N ALA A 80 -12.40 7.67 5.01
CA ALA A 80 -11.99 6.34 4.55
C ALA A 80 -13.18 5.39 4.38
N LEU A 81 -13.05 4.50 3.40
CA LEU A 81 -13.99 3.40 3.17
C LEU A 81 -13.21 2.12 2.85
N THR A 82 -13.63 1.00 3.46
CA THR A 82 -12.98 -0.31 3.30
C THR A 82 -13.66 -1.17 2.23
N TYR A 83 -12.86 -2.02 1.58
CA TYR A 83 -13.26 -2.93 0.50
C TYR A 83 -12.65 -4.31 0.70
N ALA A 84 -13.23 -5.33 0.06
CA ALA A 84 -12.78 -6.72 0.16
C ALA A 84 -11.30 -6.97 -0.22
N SER A 85 -10.71 -6.13 -1.06
CA SER A 85 -9.30 -6.20 -1.44
C SER A 85 -8.78 -4.86 -1.97
N GLY A 86 -7.46 -4.71 -2.09
CA GLY A 86 -6.86 -3.56 -2.78
C GLY A 86 -7.35 -3.41 -4.23
N LEU A 87 -7.56 -4.53 -4.94
CA LEU A 87 -8.09 -4.51 -6.30
C LEU A 87 -9.57 -4.15 -6.37
N SER A 88 -10.35 -4.49 -5.34
CA SER A 88 -11.75 -4.06 -5.21
C SER A 88 -11.84 -2.54 -4.98
N ALA A 89 -10.95 -1.99 -4.15
CA ALA A 89 -10.82 -0.54 -3.97
C ALA A 89 -10.35 0.16 -5.26
N ALA A 90 -9.37 -0.42 -5.97
CA ALA A 90 -8.91 0.05 -7.27
C ALA A 90 -10.05 0.11 -8.31
N TYR A 91 -10.88 -0.93 -8.37
CA TYR A 91 -12.06 -0.96 -9.25
C TYR A 91 -13.10 0.09 -8.83
N ALA A 92 -13.37 0.22 -7.53
CA ALA A 92 -14.29 1.22 -7.00
C ALA A 92 -13.84 2.66 -7.34
N ALA A 93 -12.54 2.94 -7.31
CA ALA A 93 -12.01 4.24 -7.72
C ALA A 93 -12.31 4.55 -9.21
N LEU A 94 -12.20 3.56 -10.10
CA LEU A 94 -12.55 3.73 -11.51
C LEU A 94 -14.05 3.97 -11.72
N VAL A 95 -14.90 3.28 -10.95
CA VAL A 95 -16.36 3.50 -10.97
C VAL A 95 -16.72 4.89 -10.43
N PHE A 96 -16.03 5.36 -9.41
CA PHE A 96 -16.22 6.67 -8.80
C PHE A 96 -15.80 7.81 -9.73
N PHE A 97 -14.55 7.77 -10.23
CA PHE A 97 -14.01 8.84 -11.09
C PHE A 97 -14.53 8.82 -12.52
N LYS A 98 -14.94 7.64 -13.03
CA LYS A 98 -15.39 7.44 -14.42
C LYS A 98 -14.48 8.12 -15.46
N PRO A 99 -13.15 7.87 -15.41
CA PRO A 99 -12.20 8.61 -16.22
C PRO A 99 -12.44 8.46 -17.72
N LYS A 100 -12.05 9.49 -18.48
CA LYS A 100 -11.97 9.42 -19.95
C LYS A 100 -10.70 8.73 -20.41
N ARG A 101 -9.58 8.99 -19.72
CA ARG A 101 -8.29 8.33 -19.90
C ARG A 101 -7.66 8.10 -18.54
N VAL A 102 -6.83 7.08 -18.43
CA VAL A 102 -6.05 6.79 -17.22
C VAL A 102 -4.58 6.95 -17.56
N ALA A 103 -3.89 7.87 -16.87
CA ALA A 103 -2.45 7.97 -16.92
C ALA A 103 -1.86 7.10 -15.81
N ILE A 104 -1.14 6.05 -16.18
CA ILE A 104 -0.50 5.13 -15.25
C ILE A 104 0.73 4.50 -15.89
N ASN A 105 1.85 4.46 -15.17
CA ASN A 105 3.09 3.88 -15.66
C ASN A 105 3.79 3.06 -14.56
N GLY A 106 4.14 1.81 -14.88
CA GLY A 106 4.72 0.85 -13.94
C GLY A 106 3.79 0.53 -12.76
N GLY A 107 4.35 0.08 -11.65
CA GLY A 107 3.58 -0.20 -10.43
C GLY A 107 2.96 -1.59 -10.41
N TYR A 108 2.02 -1.80 -9.50
CA TYR A 108 1.40 -3.10 -9.29
C TYR A 108 0.58 -3.57 -10.50
N PHE A 109 1.04 -4.64 -11.15
CA PHE A 109 0.38 -5.27 -12.31
C PHE A 109 -1.11 -5.57 -12.09
N GLY A 110 -1.53 -5.82 -10.84
CA GLY A 110 -2.92 -6.05 -10.51
C GLY A 110 -3.81 -4.83 -10.77
N CYS A 111 -3.32 -3.61 -10.54
CA CYS A 111 -4.07 -2.39 -10.86
C CYS A 111 -4.29 -2.24 -12.37
N HIS A 112 -3.27 -2.55 -13.19
CA HIS A 112 -3.40 -2.61 -14.65
C HIS A 112 -4.44 -3.64 -15.09
N ALA A 113 -4.42 -4.84 -14.51
CA ALA A 113 -5.41 -5.86 -14.78
C ALA A 113 -6.83 -5.43 -14.35
N THR A 114 -6.97 -4.72 -13.22
CA THR A 114 -8.25 -4.15 -12.79
C THR A 114 -8.76 -3.09 -13.76
N ILE A 115 -7.89 -2.24 -14.31
CA ILE A 115 -8.27 -1.28 -15.35
C ILE A 115 -8.79 -2.04 -16.58
N GLU A 116 -8.12 -3.12 -17.00
CA GLU A 116 -8.60 -3.95 -18.11
C GLU A 116 -9.95 -4.63 -17.83
N VAL A 117 -10.24 -5.00 -16.57
CA VAL A 117 -11.57 -5.50 -16.18
C VAL A 117 -12.62 -4.39 -16.27
N TYR A 118 -12.30 -3.19 -15.78
CA TYR A 118 -13.17 -2.02 -15.90
C TYR A 118 -13.44 -1.63 -17.36
N ARG A 119 -12.45 -1.75 -18.24
CA ARG A 119 -12.61 -1.52 -19.68
C ARG A 119 -13.68 -2.40 -20.32
N LYS A 120 -13.81 -3.65 -19.87
CA LYS A 120 -14.81 -4.59 -20.40
C LYS A 120 -16.26 -4.20 -20.06
N SER A 121 -16.47 -3.37 -19.04
CA SER A 121 -17.82 -2.90 -18.66
C SER A 121 -18.23 -1.59 -19.33
N ARG A 122 -17.39 -1.05 -20.22
CA ARG A 122 -17.58 0.24 -20.89
C ARG A 122 -17.75 0.03 -22.40
N ASP A 123 -18.70 0.73 -23.00
CA ASP A 123 -18.88 0.78 -24.46
C ASP A 123 -17.81 1.63 -25.16
N THR A 124 -17.03 2.41 -24.40
CA THR A 124 -15.95 3.27 -24.88
C THR A 124 -14.59 2.64 -24.62
N ASN A 125 -13.67 2.74 -25.58
CA ASN A 125 -12.25 2.45 -25.33
C ASN A 125 -11.68 3.48 -24.33
N LEU A 126 -11.55 3.09 -23.06
CA LEU A 126 -10.74 3.83 -22.09
C LEU A 126 -9.29 3.80 -22.57
N GLU A 127 -8.74 4.98 -22.83
CA GLU A 127 -7.35 5.13 -23.24
C GLU A 127 -6.41 5.09 -22.03
N MET A 128 -5.27 4.45 -22.21
CA MET A 128 -4.17 4.41 -21.24
C MET A 128 -3.04 5.28 -21.79
N ILE A 129 -2.59 6.25 -21.00
CA ILE A 129 -1.52 7.20 -21.36
C ILE A 129 -0.38 7.14 -20.33
N ASP A 130 0.79 7.70 -20.64
CA ASP A 130 1.88 7.84 -19.66
C ASP A 130 1.64 9.02 -18.71
N LEU A 131 2.27 9.00 -17.55
CA LEU A 131 2.20 10.08 -16.55
C LEU A 131 2.76 11.41 -17.09
N ASP A 132 3.71 11.33 -18.02
CA ASP A 132 4.35 12.49 -18.63
C ASP A 132 3.64 13.03 -19.89
N ASP A 133 2.58 12.37 -20.37
CA ASP A 133 1.76 12.86 -21.50
C ASP A 133 0.94 14.12 -21.15
N GLU A 134 0.37 14.76 -22.18
CA GLU A 134 -0.53 15.90 -21.99
C GLU A 134 -1.90 15.46 -21.43
N PHE A 135 -2.27 16.03 -20.29
CA PHE A 135 -3.58 15.78 -19.65
C PHE A 135 -4.70 16.62 -20.27
N GLN A 136 -5.91 16.09 -20.15
CA GLN A 136 -7.17 16.68 -20.61
C GLN A 136 -8.26 16.60 -19.52
N PRO A 137 -9.35 17.39 -19.66
CA PRO A 137 -10.44 17.37 -18.69
C PRO A 137 -11.09 15.99 -18.56
N GLY A 138 -11.14 15.48 -17.33
CA GLY A 138 -11.68 14.16 -17.00
C GLY A 138 -10.67 13.01 -17.07
N ASP A 139 -9.37 13.30 -17.21
CA ASP A 139 -8.32 12.32 -17.03
C ASP A 139 -8.11 11.98 -15.56
N LEU A 140 -7.74 10.73 -15.29
CA LEU A 140 -7.28 10.28 -13.97
C LEU A 140 -5.78 9.97 -14.03
N CYS A 141 -4.98 10.74 -13.31
CA CYS A 141 -3.59 10.41 -13.03
C CYS A 141 -3.55 9.41 -11.86
N TRP A 142 -3.12 8.18 -12.13
CA TRP A 142 -2.96 7.13 -11.12
C TRP A 142 -1.48 6.97 -10.80
N LEU A 143 -1.08 7.51 -9.66
CA LEU A 143 0.31 7.55 -9.22
C LEU A 143 0.54 6.57 -8.07
N GLU A 144 1.30 5.50 -8.32
CA GLU A 144 1.84 4.67 -7.24
C GLU A 144 3.18 5.25 -6.77
N THR A 145 3.30 5.55 -5.48
CA THR A 145 4.50 6.10 -4.89
C THR A 145 4.58 5.78 -3.39
N PRO A 146 5.62 5.06 -2.93
CA PRO A 146 6.70 4.46 -3.71
C PRO A 146 6.26 3.31 -4.65
N LEU A 147 6.95 3.16 -5.76
CA LEU A 147 6.58 2.28 -6.87
C LEU A 147 6.91 0.80 -6.58
N ASN A 148 5.95 -0.12 -6.72
CA ASN A 148 6.27 -1.54 -6.79
C ASN A 148 6.94 -1.90 -8.14
N PRO A 149 8.06 -2.67 -8.16
CA PRO A 149 8.76 -3.26 -7.02
C PRO A 149 9.93 -2.47 -6.46
N THR A 150 10.38 -1.41 -7.16
CA THR A 150 11.66 -0.73 -6.91
C THR A 150 11.67 0.13 -5.64
N GLY A 151 10.49 0.53 -5.16
CA GLY A 151 10.34 1.43 -4.04
C GLY A 151 10.76 2.86 -4.39
N GLU A 152 10.62 3.27 -5.65
CA GLU A 152 10.91 4.63 -6.13
C GLU A 152 9.79 5.59 -5.74
N SER A 153 10.12 6.67 -5.03
CA SER A 153 9.23 7.79 -4.77
C SER A 153 9.10 8.69 -6.01
N ARG A 154 7.87 9.03 -6.35
CA ARG A 154 7.50 9.99 -7.41
C ARG A 154 6.87 11.24 -6.79
N ASP A 155 7.11 12.40 -7.42
CA ASP A 155 6.65 13.72 -6.96
C ASP A 155 5.13 13.88 -7.09
N ILE A 156 4.42 13.79 -5.96
CA ILE A 156 2.95 13.89 -5.94
C ILE A 156 2.51 15.31 -6.33
N ALA A 157 3.21 16.34 -5.85
CA ALA A 157 2.82 17.74 -6.10
C ALA A 157 2.95 18.10 -7.58
N TYR A 158 4.05 17.68 -8.23
CA TYR A 158 4.21 17.86 -9.66
C TYR A 158 3.05 17.26 -10.47
N TYR A 159 2.67 16.01 -10.20
CA TYR A 159 1.59 15.36 -10.94
C TYR A 159 0.21 15.92 -10.57
N ALA A 160 0.00 16.36 -9.32
CA ALA A 160 -1.22 17.04 -8.89
C ALA A 160 -1.39 18.35 -9.68
N ASP A 161 -0.39 19.22 -9.67
CA ASP A 161 -0.41 20.50 -10.39
C ASP A 161 -0.66 20.29 -11.89
N LYS A 162 0.03 19.29 -12.47
CA LYS A 162 -0.07 18.98 -13.90
C LYS A 162 -1.46 18.50 -14.29
N VAL A 163 -2.06 17.55 -13.55
CA VAL A 163 -3.38 17.00 -13.89
C VAL A 163 -4.52 17.96 -13.54
N HIS A 164 -4.42 18.70 -12.43
CA HIS A 164 -5.43 19.67 -12.01
C HIS A 164 -5.52 20.86 -12.96
N LYS A 165 -4.39 21.34 -13.50
CA LYS A 165 -4.37 22.39 -14.53
C LYS A 165 -5.18 22.01 -15.77
N ALA A 166 -5.25 20.72 -16.09
CA ALA A 166 -6.05 20.19 -17.20
C ALA A 166 -7.50 19.85 -16.82
N GLY A 167 -7.91 20.00 -15.55
CA GLY A 167 -9.23 19.61 -15.07
C GLY A 167 -9.41 18.10 -14.85
N GLY A 168 -8.31 17.37 -14.63
CA GLY A 168 -8.34 15.96 -14.23
C GLY A 168 -8.20 15.76 -12.71
N LYS A 169 -8.03 14.51 -12.29
CA LYS A 169 -7.94 14.09 -10.88
C LYS A 169 -6.70 13.26 -10.62
N LEU A 170 -6.17 13.31 -9.40
CA LEU A 170 -5.03 12.54 -8.93
C LEU A 170 -5.46 11.49 -7.90
N LEU A 171 -5.28 10.22 -8.25
CA LEU A 171 -5.35 9.08 -7.32
C LEU A 171 -3.93 8.65 -6.96
N VAL A 172 -3.60 8.59 -5.67
CA VAL A 172 -2.32 8.09 -5.20
C VAL A 172 -2.47 6.72 -4.57
N ASP A 173 -1.84 5.70 -5.16
CA ASP A 173 -1.64 4.41 -4.48
C ASP A 173 -0.45 4.55 -3.53
N SER A 174 -0.76 4.60 -2.23
CA SER A 174 0.20 4.82 -1.15
C SER A 174 0.44 3.52 -0.36
N THR A 175 0.22 2.35 -0.98
CA THR A 175 0.39 1.05 -0.34
C THR A 175 1.81 0.84 0.22
N PHE A 176 2.85 1.32 -0.46
CA PHE A 176 4.25 1.15 -0.03
C PHE A 176 4.70 2.14 1.05
N ALA A 177 3.93 3.20 1.30
CA ALA A 177 4.26 4.23 2.27
C ALA A 177 3.01 4.76 2.98
N PRO A 178 2.24 3.90 3.68
CA PRO A 178 1.12 4.39 4.48
C PRO A 178 1.63 5.33 5.58
N PRO A 179 0.74 6.12 6.21
CA PRO A 179 1.09 6.87 7.41
C PRO A 179 1.84 6.00 8.44
N PRO A 180 2.93 6.51 9.04
CA PRO A 180 3.36 7.91 9.00
C PRO A 180 4.33 8.25 7.87
N LEU A 181 4.66 7.31 6.97
CA LEU A 181 5.76 7.49 6.02
C LEU A 181 5.48 8.61 5.01
N GLN A 182 4.24 8.69 4.51
CA GLN A 182 3.81 9.68 3.52
C GLN A 182 2.34 10.07 3.75
N TYR A 183 1.99 11.32 3.41
CA TYR A 183 0.63 11.85 3.48
C TYR A 183 0.25 12.51 2.14
N PRO A 184 -0.30 11.75 1.17
CA PRO A 184 -0.54 12.24 -0.18
C PRO A 184 -1.40 13.50 -0.30
N PHE A 185 -2.38 13.70 0.59
CA PHE A 185 -3.23 14.91 0.58
C PHE A 185 -2.45 16.21 0.80
N LYS A 186 -1.33 16.18 1.53
CA LYS A 186 -0.44 17.35 1.69
C LYS A 186 0.15 17.83 0.37
N TRP A 187 0.21 16.93 -0.62
CA TRP A 187 0.86 17.15 -1.91
C TRP A 187 -0.14 17.18 -3.07
N GLY A 188 -1.44 17.34 -2.79
CA GLY A 188 -2.45 17.59 -3.83
C GLY A 188 -3.20 16.36 -4.33
N ALA A 189 -3.03 15.16 -3.76
CA ALA A 189 -3.88 14.02 -4.11
C ALA A 189 -5.38 14.33 -3.92
N ASP A 190 -6.26 13.81 -4.78
CA ASP A 190 -7.72 13.87 -4.60
C ASP A 190 -8.26 12.64 -3.87
N CYS A 191 -7.64 11.48 -4.11
CA CYS A 191 -7.97 10.24 -3.45
C CYS A 191 -6.70 9.44 -3.14
N ILE A 192 -6.74 8.70 -2.03
CA ILE A 192 -5.68 7.77 -1.63
C ILE A 192 -6.23 6.35 -1.74
N LEU A 193 -5.49 5.50 -2.45
CA LEU A 193 -5.70 4.06 -2.48
C LEU A 193 -4.64 3.38 -1.61
N GLN A 194 -5.08 2.41 -0.81
CA GLN A 194 -4.18 1.53 -0.05
C GLN A 194 -4.69 0.09 -0.11
N SER A 195 -3.78 -0.86 -0.30
CA SER A 195 -4.08 -2.27 -0.04
C SER A 195 -3.91 -2.55 1.46
N ALA A 196 -5.03 -2.72 2.17
CA ALA A 196 -5.01 -3.09 3.59
C ALA A 196 -4.43 -4.49 3.84
N THR A 197 -4.37 -5.35 2.81
CA THR A 197 -3.63 -6.61 2.81
C THR A 197 -2.16 -6.46 3.22
N LYS A 198 -1.57 -5.27 3.02
CA LYS A 198 -0.13 -5.03 3.20
C LYS A 198 0.14 -4.47 4.58
N TYR A 199 0.84 -3.35 4.69
CA TYR A 199 1.26 -2.76 5.95
C TYR A 199 0.13 -2.48 6.96
N LEU A 200 -1.09 -2.15 6.50
CA LEU A 200 -2.22 -1.88 7.40
C LEU A 200 -2.62 -3.14 8.18
N GLY A 201 -2.88 -4.25 7.49
CA GLY A 201 -3.15 -5.57 8.08
C GLY A 201 -1.89 -6.18 8.70
N GLY A 202 -0.77 -6.16 7.99
CA GLY A 202 0.57 -6.32 8.55
C GLY A 202 0.91 -7.66 9.19
N HIS A 203 0.01 -8.65 9.15
CA HIS A 203 0.19 -9.98 9.73
C HIS A 203 -0.06 -11.10 8.71
N SER A 204 -0.17 -10.74 7.43
CA SER A 204 -0.30 -11.69 6.31
C SER A 204 -1.49 -12.65 6.43
N ASP A 205 -2.59 -12.19 7.03
CA ASP A 205 -3.76 -12.98 7.40
C ASP A 205 -5.11 -12.37 6.97
N LEU A 206 -5.10 -11.28 6.20
CA LEU A 206 -6.31 -10.65 5.67
C LEU A 206 -6.14 -10.10 4.25
N LEU A 207 -7.24 -10.05 3.49
CA LEU A 207 -7.35 -9.22 2.31
C LEU A 207 -8.20 -7.98 2.61
N GLY A 208 -7.80 -6.84 2.07
CA GLY A 208 -8.57 -5.61 2.21
C GLY A 208 -8.03 -4.49 1.32
N GLY A 209 -8.89 -3.53 1.02
CA GLY A 209 -8.56 -2.29 0.33
C GLY A 209 -9.18 -1.10 1.05
N VAL A 210 -8.60 0.08 0.85
CA VAL A 210 -9.06 1.34 1.42
C VAL A 210 -9.02 2.39 0.34
N LEU A 211 -10.10 3.15 0.20
CA LEU A 211 -10.10 4.46 -0.45
C LEU A 211 -10.29 5.52 0.62
N VAL A 212 -9.54 6.62 0.50
CA VAL A 212 -9.72 7.82 1.32
C VAL A 212 -9.98 9.00 0.40
N VAL A 213 -11.01 9.79 0.69
CA VAL A 213 -11.39 11.01 -0.04
C VAL A 213 -11.44 12.20 0.90
N LYS A 214 -11.48 13.42 0.36
CA LYS A 214 -11.35 14.65 1.18
C LYS A 214 -12.65 15.08 1.83
N THR A 215 -13.77 14.81 1.18
CA THR A 215 -15.06 15.34 1.60
C THR A 215 -16.06 14.24 1.93
N LEU A 216 -17.03 14.59 2.78
CA LEU A 216 -18.14 13.70 3.11
C LEU A 216 -18.99 13.37 1.88
N ASP A 217 -19.21 14.30 0.97
CA ASP A 217 -20.00 14.07 -0.26
C ASP A 217 -19.37 13.00 -1.18
N GLU A 218 -18.04 13.07 -1.35
CA GLU A 218 -17.28 12.04 -2.08
C GLU A 218 -17.38 10.70 -1.36
N TRP A 219 -17.30 10.69 -0.02
CA TRP A 219 -17.43 9.49 0.78
C TRP A 219 -18.84 8.89 0.68
N THR A 220 -19.89 9.69 0.72
CA THR A 220 -21.28 9.24 0.54
C THR A 220 -21.48 8.60 -0.83
N THR A 221 -20.87 9.17 -1.88
CA THR A 221 -20.90 8.58 -3.21
C THR A 221 -20.18 7.23 -3.24
N LEU A 222 -18.99 7.12 -2.66
CA LEU A 222 -18.27 5.85 -2.54
C LEU A 222 -19.02 4.81 -1.70
N GLN A 223 -19.67 5.24 -0.62
CA GLN A 223 -20.46 4.38 0.27
C GLN A 223 -21.65 3.81 -0.49
N HIS A 224 -22.37 4.65 -1.22
CA HIS A 224 -23.48 4.25 -2.08
C HIS A 224 -23.00 3.24 -3.13
N ASP A 225 -21.94 3.55 -3.86
CA ASP A 225 -21.40 2.67 -4.89
C ASP A 225 -20.92 1.33 -4.30
N ARG A 226 -20.20 1.33 -3.17
CA ARG A 226 -19.78 0.11 -2.47
C ARG A 226 -20.98 -0.75 -2.09
N THR A 227 -22.04 -0.12 -1.58
CA THR A 227 -23.28 -0.79 -1.18
C THR A 227 -23.90 -1.55 -2.35
N TYR A 228 -23.98 -0.94 -3.53
CA TYR A 228 -24.63 -1.58 -4.68
C TYR A 228 -23.70 -2.42 -5.56
N LEU A 229 -22.38 -2.20 -5.47
CA LEU A 229 -21.38 -3.12 -6.02
C LEU A 229 -21.21 -4.39 -5.16
N GLY A 230 -21.57 -4.33 -3.87
CA GLY A 230 -21.42 -5.45 -2.93
C GLY A 230 -19.98 -5.71 -2.49
N ASN A 231 -19.04 -4.80 -2.77
CA ASN A 231 -17.61 -4.95 -2.48
C ASN A 231 -17.24 -4.57 -1.04
N VAL A 232 -17.89 -5.20 -0.05
CA VAL A 232 -17.69 -4.90 1.37
C VAL A 232 -16.58 -5.76 1.97
N LEU A 233 -15.87 -5.23 2.98
CA LEU A 233 -14.90 -5.99 3.76
C LEU A 233 -15.63 -6.98 4.69
N GLY A 234 -15.14 -8.22 4.78
CA GLY A 234 -15.73 -9.22 5.67
C GLY A 234 -15.52 -8.90 7.15
N SER A 235 -16.41 -9.40 8.02
CA SER A 235 -16.37 -9.08 9.46
C SER A 235 -15.10 -9.54 10.16
N LEU A 236 -14.56 -10.72 9.79
CA LEU A 236 -13.30 -11.22 10.34
C LEU A 236 -12.13 -10.36 9.87
N GLU A 237 -12.07 -10.03 8.58
CA GLU A 237 -11.01 -9.19 8.00
C GLU A 237 -11.05 -7.77 8.58
N ALA A 238 -12.24 -7.20 8.78
CA ALA A 238 -12.39 -5.90 9.44
C ALA A 238 -11.87 -5.94 10.88
N TRP A 239 -12.11 -7.04 11.60
CA TRP A 239 -11.60 -7.22 12.97
C TRP A 239 -10.09 -7.38 13.01
N LEU A 240 -9.52 -8.20 12.12
CA LEU A 240 -8.08 -8.37 11.96
C LEU A 240 -7.40 -7.05 11.59
N LEU A 241 -8.02 -6.27 10.70
CA LEU A 241 -7.53 -4.95 10.32
C LEU A 241 -7.56 -3.99 11.51
N LEU A 242 -8.68 -3.87 12.22
CA LEU A 242 -8.80 -3.02 13.40
C LEU A 242 -7.78 -3.39 14.49
N ARG A 243 -7.59 -4.68 14.76
CA ARG A 243 -6.55 -5.19 15.66
C ARG A 243 -5.16 -4.74 15.20
N SER A 244 -4.88 -4.84 13.90
CA SER A 244 -3.57 -4.57 13.32
C SER A 244 -3.22 -3.09 13.24
N LEU A 245 -4.21 -2.23 13.02
CA LEU A 245 -4.01 -0.77 13.02
C LEU A 245 -3.46 -0.27 14.36
N ARG A 246 -3.86 -0.88 15.48
CA ARG A 246 -3.40 -0.52 16.82
C ARG A 246 -1.88 -0.62 17.01
N THR A 247 -1.19 -1.45 16.22
CA THR A 247 0.28 -1.60 16.26
C THR A 247 0.99 -1.00 15.04
N LEU A 248 0.26 -0.33 14.14
CA LEU A 248 0.83 0.24 12.91
C LEU A 248 1.99 1.21 13.20
N HIS A 249 1.84 2.05 14.22
CA HIS A 249 2.88 2.99 14.68
C HIS A 249 4.15 2.35 15.24
N LEU A 250 4.09 1.07 15.64
CA LEU A 250 5.26 0.32 16.07
C LEU A 250 5.91 -0.40 14.89
N ARG A 251 5.08 -1.02 14.04
CA ARG A 251 5.54 -1.88 12.93
C ARG A 251 6.15 -1.07 11.79
N VAL A 252 5.43 -0.09 11.25
CA VAL A 252 5.82 0.61 10.01
C VAL A 252 7.12 1.42 10.18
N PRO A 253 7.30 2.21 11.25
CA PRO A 253 8.58 2.89 11.49
C PRO A 253 9.74 1.91 11.68
N ARG A 254 9.55 0.81 12.43
CA ARG A 254 10.58 -0.22 12.61
C ARG A 254 10.99 -0.85 11.28
N GLN A 255 10.02 -1.25 10.45
CA GLN A 255 10.27 -1.80 9.11
C GLN A 255 11.03 -0.79 8.23
N SER A 256 10.64 0.48 8.28
CA SER A 256 11.30 1.58 7.56
C SER A 256 12.77 1.75 7.97
N GLU A 257 13.04 1.80 9.27
CA GLU A 257 14.38 1.92 9.84
C GLU A 257 15.26 0.73 9.46
N THR A 258 14.77 -0.48 9.69
CA THR A 258 15.48 -1.73 9.35
C THR A 258 15.77 -1.80 7.85
N ALA A 259 14.78 -1.54 6.98
CA ALA A 259 14.98 -1.52 5.54
C ALA A 259 16.04 -0.50 5.12
N THR A 260 16.03 0.69 5.71
CA THR A 260 17.01 1.74 5.41
C THR A 260 18.44 1.30 5.75
N VAL A 261 18.63 0.57 6.85
CA VAL A 261 19.94 0.01 7.22
C VAL A 261 20.39 -1.05 6.21
N LEU A 262 19.51 -2.01 5.88
CA LEU A 262 19.81 -3.07 4.92
C LEU A 262 20.13 -2.52 3.52
N VAL A 263 19.36 -1.53 3.06
CA VAL A 263 19.58 -0.83 1.78
C VAL A 263 20.94 -0.15 1.74
N LYS A 264 21.35 0.55 2.80
CA LYS A 264 22.68 1.20 2.86
C LYS A 264 23.83 0.19 2.84
N TRP A 265 23.64 -0.94 3.52
CA TRP A 265 24.60 -2.04 3.48
C TRP A 265 24.69 -2.65 2.07
N LEU A 266 23.55 -2.96 1.44
CA LEU A 266 23.49 -3.48 0.06
C LEU A 266 24.05 -2.48 -0.96
N GLN A 267 23.86 -1.17 -0.77
CA GLN A 267 24.48 -0.15 -1.63
C GLN A 267 26.01 -0.17 -1.52
N SER A 268 26.56 -0.48 -0.36
CA SER A 268 28.01 -0.67 -0.20
C SER A 268 28.50 -1.92 -0.95
N VAL A 269 27.71 -3.01 -0.91
CA VAL A 269 27.98 -4.22 -1.72
C VAL A 269 27.92 -3.90 -3.22
N GLU A 270 26.89 -3.17 -3.69
CA GLU A 270 26.72 -2.75 -5.08
C GLU A 270 27.94 -1.94 -5.59
N ARG A 271 28.44 -1.02 -4.78
CA ARG A 271 29.59 -0.17 -5.12
C ARG A 271 30.93 -0.91 -5.07
N THR A 272 30.97 -2.14 -4.58
CA THR A 272 32.20 -2.91 -4.45
C THR A 272 32.64 -3.47 -5.81
N PRO A 273 33.86 -3.16 -6.29
CA PRO A 273 34.34 -3.63 -7.57
C PRO A 273 34.43 -5.16 -7.66
N LYS A 274 34.22 -5.71 -8.85
CA LYS A 274 34.43 -7.13 -9.12
C LYS A 274 35.86 -7.55 -8.75
N GLY A 275 35.99 -8.62 -7.97
CA GLY A 275 37.27 -9.12 -7.44
C GLY A 275 37.60 -8.65 -6.02
N GLN A 276 36.82 -7.72 -5.45
CA GLN A 276 36.86 -7.35 -4.04
C GLN A 276 35.65 -7.90 -3.29
N THR A 277 35.64 -7.75 -1.96
CA THR A 277 34.49 -8.09 -1.12
C THR A 277 34.14 -6.93 -0.19
N PHE A 278 32.86 -6.78 0.11
CA PHE A 278 32.39 -5.93 1.20
C PHE A 278 31.59 -6.79 2.16
N ASP A 279 32.02 -6.80 3.43
CA ASP A 279 31.41 -7.63 4.46
C ASP A 279 31.27 -9.10 4.02
N GLY A 280 32.32 -9.62 3.36
CA GLY A 280 32.37 -10.97 2.82
C GLY A 280 31.48 -11.25 1.60
N VAL A 281 30.73 -10.27 1.08
CA VAL A 281 29.95 -10.42 -0.16
C VAL A 281 30.81 -10.01 -1.37
N PRO A 282 30.92 -10.83 -2.42
CA PRO A 282 31.67 -10.48 -3.62
C PRO A 282 31.11 -9.26 -4.37
N GLY A 283 32.00 -8.34 -4.74
CA GLY A 283 31.68 -7.19 -5.57
C GLY A 283 31.22 -7.60 -6.98
N GLY A 284 30.32 -6.82 -7.56
CA GLY A 284 29.68 -7.10 -8.84
C GLY A 284 28.59 -8.17 -8.81
N LEU A 285 28.28 -8.76 -7.65
CA LEU A 285 27.15 -9.69 -7.48
C LEU A 285 25.81 -8.96 -7.47
N VAL A 286 25.68 -7.93 -6.63
CA VAL A 286 24.55 -6.99 -6.64
C VAL A 286 24.93 -5.87 -7.60
N THR A 287 24.15 -5.69 -8.66
CA THR A 287 24.43 -4.74 -9.73
C THR A 287 23.64 -3.44 -9.61
N LYS A 288 22.55 -3.45 -8.82
CA LYS A 288 21.74 -2.28 -8.54
C LYS A 288 20.91 -2.46 -7.28
N VAL A 289 20.75 -1.39 -6.50
CA VAL A 289 19.80 -1.31 -5.38
C VAL A 289 18.86 -0.14 -5.62
N TRP A 290 17.55 -0.38 -5.53
CA TRP A 290 16.53 0.66 -5.59
C TRP A 290 15.82 0.79 -4.26
N HIS A 291 15.66 2.03 -3.79
CA HIS A 291 14.90 2.38 -2.61
C HIS A 291 14.77 3.91 -2.54
N SER A 292 13.69 4.44 -1.96
CA SER A 292 13.46 5.89 -1.90
C SER A 292 14.56 6.64 -1.15
N SER A 293 15.22 6.02 -0.17
CA SER A 293 16.32 6.66 0.57
C SER A 293 17.60 6.87 -0.26
N LEU A 294 17.72 6.21 -1.41
CA LEU A 294 18.87 6.34 -2.31
C LEU A 294 18.62 7.37 -3.42
N GLN A 295 17.37 7.80 -3.60
CA GLN A 295 17.04 8.84 -4.57
C GLN A 295 17.57 10.18 -4.11
N THR A 296 18.16 10.90 -5.05
CA THR A 296 18.63 12.27 -4.87
C THR A 296 17.69 13.23 -5.60
N LYS A 297 18.00 14.53 -5.54
CA LYS A 297 17.24 15.55 -6.25
C LYS A 297 17.16 15.21 -7.75
N ASP A 298 15.95 15.06 -8.27
CA ASP A 298 15.75 14.80 -9.70
C ASP A 298 15.91 16.07 -10.56
N ALA A 299 15.81 15.93 -11.88
CA ALA A 299 15.97 17.05 -12.82
C ALA A 299 14.88 18.13 -12.69
N ARG A 300 13.71 17.81 -12.12
CA ARG A 300 12.63 18.77 -11.81
C ARG A 300 12.82 19.43 -10.45
N GLY A 301 13.79 18.95 -9.68
CA GLY A 301 14.13 19.45 -8.36
C GLY A 301 13.40 18.75 -7.21
N PHE A 302 12.73 17.64 -7.47
CA PHE A 302 12.05 16.84 -6.46
C PHE A 302 13.07 16.12 -5.56
N GLU A 303 12.92 16.27 -4.24
CA GLU A 303 13.69 15.54 -3.24
C GLU A 303 12.75 14.65 -2.41
N PRO A 304 12.79 13.32 -2.57
CA PRO A 304 11.85 12.39 -1.90
C PRO A 304 11.75 12.56 -0.38
N LYS A 305 12.83 12.99 0.28
CA LYS A 305 12.87 13.21 1.73
C LYS A 305 11.84 14.22 2.25
N HIS A 306 11.39 15.16 1.41
CA HIS A 306 10.37 16.15 1.81
C HIS A 306 8.98 15.53 1.80
N GLN A 307 8.69 14.65 0.85
CA GLN A 307 7.42 13.94 0.74
C GLN A 307 7.32 12.74 1.71
N MET A 308 8.43 12.01 1.88
CA MET A 308 8.57 10.85 2.76
C MET A 308 8.97 11.29 4.18
N GLU A 309 8.12 12.12 4.80
CA GLU A 309 8.44 12.85 6.04
C GLU A 309 8.56 11.98 7.31
N GLY A 310 7.99 10.78 7.31
CA GLY A 310 7.98 9.88 8.48
C GLY A 310 8.92 8.68 8.37
N GLY A 311 9.76 8.62 7.33
CA GLY A 311 10.64 7.51 7.02
C GLY A 311 10.47 7.01 5.60
N TRP A 312 11.28 6.02 5.22
CA TRP A 312 11.30 5.43 3.88
C TRP A 312 10.45 4.14 3.79
N ASN A 313 10.19 3.65 2.59
CA ASN A 313 9.44 2.40 2.37
C ASN A 313 10.17 1.16 2.93
N GLY A 314 9.43 0.24 3.56
CA GLY A 314 10.01 -1.01 4.06
C GLY A 314 10.31 -2.06 2.98
N THR A 315 9.82 -1.85 1.75
CA THR A 315 9.97 -2.77 0.63
C THR A 315 10.83 -2.15 -0.46
N PHE A 316 11.84 -2.85 -0.95
CA PHE A 316 12.80 -2.35 -1.91
C PHE A 316 13.22 -3.45 -2.90
N ALA A 317 14.03 -3.11 -3.91
CA ALA A 317 14.52 -4.09 -4.88
C ALA A 317 16.04 -4.08 -5.03
N ILE A 318 16.58 -5.23 -5.42
CA ILE A 318 17.96 -5.38 -5.88
C ILE A 318 18.00 -6.13 -7.20
N GLN A 319 19.03 -5.88 -8.00
CA GLN A 319 19.32 -6.64 -9.21
C GLN A 319 20.60 -7.44 -9.01
N LEU A 320 20.55 -8.75 -9.25
CA LEU A 320 21.74 -9.59 -9.24
C LEU A 320 22.43 -9.59 -10.60
N ALA A 321 23.63 -10.17 -10.67
CA ALA A 321 24.41 -10.22 -11.90
C ALA A 321 23.77 -11.15 -12.94
N THR A 322 23.18 -12.28 -12.51
CA THR A 322 22.54 -13.26 -13.40
C THR A 322 21.15 -13.69 -12.91
N SER A 323 20.35 -14.23 -13.83
CA SER A 323 19.00 -14.74 -13.55
C SER A 323 19.03 -15.95 -12.62
N GLU A 324 20.02 -16.82 -12.77
CA GLU A 324 20.18 -18.03 -11.96
C GLU A 324 20.40 -17.65 -10.50
N GLN A 325 21.19 -16.61 -10.25
CA GLN A 325 21.39 -16.08 -8.90
C GLN A 325 20.08 -15.54 -8.34
N ALA A 326 19.29 -14.81 -9.14
CA ALA A 326 18.02 -14.25 -8.70
C ALA A 326 16.97 -15.33 -8.41
N ILE A 327 16.91 -16.39 -9.22
CA ILE A 327 16.03 -17.54 -8.96
C ILE A 327 16.39 -18.22 -7.63
N GLN A 328 17.68 -18.32 -7.31
CA GLN A 328 18.15 -19.08 -6.16
C GLN A 328 18.19 -18.27 -4.85
N LEU A 329 18.44 -16.95 -4.90
CA LEU A 329 18.63 -16.15 -3.69
C LEU A 329 17.48 -16.30 -2.67
N PRO A 330 16.19 -16.22 -3.05
CA PRO A 330 15.07 -16.38 -2.11
C PRO A 330 15.09 -17.69 -1.30
N HIS A 331 15.74 -18.73 -1.82
CA HIS A 331 15.80 -20.06 -1.21
C HIS A 331 17.11 -20.34 -0.45
N THR A 332 18.03 -19.37 -0.40
CA THR A 332 19.37 -19.55 0.22
C THR A 332 19.61 -18.68 1.45
N VAL A 333 18.86 -17.59 1.55
CA VAL A 333 18.85 -16.65 2.69
C VAL A 333 18.22 -17.29 3.92
N LYS A 334 18.57 -16.76 5.10
CA LYS A 334 17.90 -17.10 6.38
C LYS A 334 16.98 -15.96 6.79
N TYR A 335 15.93 -16.28 7.55
CA TYR A 335 14.93 -15.33 8.08
C TYR A 335 14.02 -14.64 7.07
N PHE A 336 14.37 -14.62 5.78
CA PHE A 336 13.44 -14.22 4.73
C PHE A 336 12.66 -15.43 4.20
N VAL A 337 11.35 -15.26 4.06
CA VAL A 337 10.48 -16.27 3.46
C VAL A 337 10.34 -16.00 1.95
N ALA A 338 10.55 -17.04 1.13
CA ALA A 338 10.35 -16.98 -0.31
C ALA A 338 8.85 -16.96 -0.65
N ALA A 339 8.22 -15.78 -0.66
CA ALA A 339 6.80 -15.64 -0.91
C ALA A 339 6.45 -14.32 -1.61
N THR A 340 5.31 -14.33 -2.31
CA THR A 340 4.71 -13.12 -2.85
C THR A 340 3.90 -12.38 -1.80
N SER A 341 3.82 -11.06 -1.94
CA SER A 341 3.28 -10.06 -0.98
C SER A 341 4.39 -9.28 -0.25
N LEU A 342 3.99 -8.44 0.71
CA LEU A 342 4.83 -7.49 1.45
C LEU A 342 4.07 -6.88 2.63
N GLY A 343 4.81 -6.20 3.51
CA GLY A 343 4.28 -5.38 4.61
C GLY A 343 3.91 -6.14 5.89
N GLY A 344 4.09 -7.46 5.90
CA GLY A 344 3.92 -8.34 7.06
C GLY A 344 4.98 -8.14 8.15
N VAL A 345 4.76 -8.76 9.31
CA VAL A 345 5.75 -8.79 10.41
C VAL A 345 6.97 -9.64 10.06
N GLU A 346 6.80 -10.63 9.19
CA GLU A 346 7.87 -11.42 8.60
C GLU A 346 8.52 -10.74 7.40
N SER A 347 9.83 -10.93 7.27
CA SER A 347 10.59 -10.52 6.11
C SER A 347 10.35 -11.47 4.93
N LEU A 348 10.01 -10.91 3.77
CA LEU A 348 9.74 -11.65 2.53
C LEU A 348 10.77 -11.30 1.44
N ILE A 349 11.07 -12.26 0.59
CA ILE A 349 11.95 -12.10 -0.57
C ILE A 349 11.37 -12.83 -1.77
N GLU A 350 11.29 -12.16 -2.92
CA GLU A 350 10.74 -12.77 -4.13
C GLU A 350 11.58 -12.49 -5.38
N TYR A 351 11.67 -13.51 -6.24
CA TYR A 351 12.11 -13.37 -7.61
C TYR A 351 10.97 -12.77 -8.46
N ARG A 352 11.16 -11.52 -8.94
CA ARG A 352 10.07 -10.72 -9.50
C ARG A 352 9.49 -11.27 -10.79
N ALA A 353 10.34 -11.78 -11.69
CA ALA A 353 9.87 -12.30 -12.97
C ALA A 353 9.02 -13.58 -12.87
N ARG A 354 8.94 -14.20 -11.67
CA ARG A 354 7.98 -15.29 -11.40
C ARG A 354 6.53 -14.77 -11.31
N ALA A 355 6.34 -13.56 -10.77
CA ALA A 355 5.02 -12.97 -10.59
C ALA A 355 4.63 -12.04 -11.75
N ASP A 356 5.60 -11.39 -12.39
CA ASP A 356 5.38 -10.59 -13.59
C ASP A 356 6.49 -10.83 -14.61
N VAL A 357 6.17 -11.55 -15.68
CA VAL A 357 7.12 -11.98 -16.72
C VAL A 357 7.74 -10.81 -17.51
N LYS A 358 7.22 -9.58 -17.37
CA LYS A 358 7.77 -8.37 -18.01
C LYS A 358 8.95 -7.77 -17.24
N GLU A 359 9.14 -8.17 -15.99
CA GLU A 359 10.23 -7.68 -15.13
C GLU A 359 11.58 -8.27 -15.56
N ASP A 360 12.68 -7.57 -15.24
CA ASP A 360 14.03 -8.09 -15.49
C ASP A 360 14.23 -9.43 -14.73
N PRO A 361 14.72 -10.49 -15.40
CA PRO A 361 14.88 -11.81 -14.79
C PRO A 361 15.99 -11.89 -13.74
N ARG A 362 16.65 -10.77 -13.41
CA ARG A 362 17.64 -10.66 -12.33
C ARG A 362 17.10 -9.90 -11.12
N LEU A 363 15.86 -9.43 -11.17
CA LEU A 363 15.25 -8.56 -10.17
C LEU A 363 14.69 -9.36 -8.99
N ILE A 364 15.07 -8.92 -7.79
CA ILE A 364 14.59 -9.43 -6.50
C ILE A 364 13.91 -8.29 -5.76
N ARG A 365 12.72 -8.55 -5.22
CA ARG A 365 12.06 -7.63 -4.27
C ARG A 365 12.17 -8.19 -2.87
N ILE A 366 12.47 -7.31 -1.92
CA ILE A 366 12.62 -7.62 -0.50
C ILE A 366 11.63 -6.74 0.26
N SER A 367 10.77 -7.35 1.07
CA SER A 367 9.90 -6.67 2.02
C SER A 367 10.41 -6.96 3.42
N VAL A 368 10.82 -5.93 4.14
CA VAL A 368 11.40 -6.08 5.48
C VAL A 368 10.30 -6.13 6.54
N GLY A 369 10.42 -7.11 7.43
CA GLY A 369 9.57 -7.32 8.60
C GLY A 369 10.07 -6.59 9.85
N VAL A 370 9.74 -7.12 11.03
CA VAL A 370 10.08 -6.52 12.34
C VAL A 370 11.19 -7.25 13.08
N GLU A 371 11.88 -8.18 12.42
CA GLU A 371 13.00 -8.91 13.00
C GLU A 371 14.19 -8.00 13.36
N ASP A 372 15.19 -8.58 14.01
CA ASP A 372 16.43 -7.87 14.32
C ASP A 372 17.27 -7.61 13.06
N VAL A 373 17.72 -6.37 12.93
CA VAL A 373 18.39 -5.89 11.70
C VAL A 373 19.68 -6.66 11.40
N GLU A 374 20.44 -7.05 12.43
CA GLU A 374 21.67 -7.81 12.23
C GLU A 374 21.38 -9.25 11.79
N ASP A 375 20.32 -9.89 12.30
CA ASP A 375 19.91 -11.24 11.84
C ASP A 375 19.50 -11.23 10.37
N LEU A 376 18.74 -10.22 9.94
CA LEU A 376 18.34 -10.05 8.55
C LEU A 376 19.55 -9.77 7.64
N LYS A 377 20.45 -8.88 8.07
CA LYS A 377 21.69 -8.57 7.34
C LYS A 377 22.57 -9.81 7.20
N ASP A 378 22.71 -10.59 8.27
CA ASP A 378 23.46 -11.84 8.28
C ASP A 378 22.82 -12.90 7.38
N GLY A 379 21.49 -13.01 7.41
CA GLY A 379 20.71 -13.86 6.52
C GLY A 379 20.93 -13.54 5.04
N LEU A 380 20.93 -12.24 4.69
CA LEU A 380 21.23 -11.77 3.33
C LEU A 380 22.69 -12.03 2.94
N ARG A 381 23.65 -11.72 3.82
CA ARG A 381 25.08 -11.97 3.58
C ARG A 381 25.34 -13.43 3.23
N ILE A 382 24.82 -14.35 4.05
CA ILE A 382 24.97 -15.79 3.83
C ILE A 382 24.34 -16.22 2.51
N GLY A 383 23.12 -15.75 2.20
CA GLY A 383 22.45 -16.07 0.94
C GLY A 383 23.23 -15.57 -0.28
N LEU A 384 23.70 -14.31 -0.24
CA LEU A 384 24.50 -13.70 -1.30
C LEU A 384 25.83 -14.44 -1.52
N GLN A 385 26.53 -14.82 -0.46
CA GLN A 385 27.74 -15.64 -0.55
C GLN A 385 27.49 -17.00 -1.21
N LYS A 386 26.37 -17.66 -0.88
CA LYS A 386 26.00 -18.94 -1.49
C LYS A 386 25.73 -18.78 -2.99
N VAL A 387 24.91 -17.81 -3.39
CA VAL A 387 24.58 -17.64 -4.82
C VAL A 387 25.76 -17.13 -5.65
N ALA A 388 26.75 -16.47 -5.04
CA ALA A 388 27.98 -16.10 -5.72
C ALA A 388 28.77 -17.32 -6.25
N SER A 389 28.61 -18.50 -5.64
CA SER A 389 29.26 -19.73 -6.09
C SER A 389 28.58 -20.39 -7.29
N ILE A 390 27.37 -19.95 -7.65
CA ILE A 390 26.62 -20.47 -8.79
C ILE A 390 27.28 -19.96 -10.07
N LYS A 391 27.90 -20.86 -10.82
CA LYS A 391 28.43 -20.55 -12.15
C LYS A 391 27.26 -20.31 -13.10
N SER A 392 27.33 -19.21 -13.86
CA SER A 392 26.43 -18.99 -15.01
C SER A 392 26.51 -20.22 -15.91
N LYS A 393 25.37 -20.86 -16.20
CA LYS A 393 25.33 -21.79 -17.32
C LYS A 393 25.51 -20.93 -18.57
N LEU A 394 26.62 -21.15 -19.28
CA LEU A 394 26.90 -20.52 -20.56
C LEU A 394 25.89 -20.94 -21.61
#